data_AF-A0A9E2BFD4-F1
#
_entry.id   AF-A0A9E2BFD4-F1
#
_cell.length_a   1.000
_cell.length_b   1.000
_cell.length_c   1.000
_cell.angle_alpha   90.00
_cell.angle_beta   90.00
_cell.angle_gamma   90.00
#
_symmetry.space_group_name_H-M   'P 1'
#
loop_
_entity.id
_entity.type
_entity.pdbx_description
1 polymer ?
#
loop_
_entity_poly.entity_id
_entity_poly.type
_entity_poly.pdbx_seq_one_letter_code
_entity_poly.pdbx_strand_id
1 'polypeptide(L)'
;AVAAAMMVGAIALSIAANSYELLCTAGFPMVFTRALTLNDLPTSSYYLYLVLYNVIYVIPLLLIVGVFVATLGSRKLSEREGRVLKLLSGLMMFELGVVLVFAPAALNNVMTAIVLLVVALLLTLVLTRFGPKTSTA
;
A
#
# COMPACT_ATOMS: atom_id res chain seq x y z
N ALA A 1 18.22 23.48 -8.49
CA ALA A 1 18.12 22.95 -7.11
C ALA A 1 16.79 22.23 -6.85
N VAL A 2 15.63 22.87 -7.09
CA VAL A 2 14.30 22.30 -6.75
C VAL A 2 13.97 21.00 -7.53
N ALA A 3 14.32 20.91 -8.81
CA ALA A 3 14.08 19.71 -9.62
C ALA A 3 14.85 18.47 -9.11
N ALA A 4 16.10 18.65 -8.67
CA ALA A 4 16.90 17.56 -8.10
C ALA A 4 16.33 17.10 -6.75
N ALA A 5 15.89 18.03 -5.89
CA ALA A 5 15.25 17.69 -4.62
C ALA A 5 13.94 16.91 -4.81
N MET A 6 13.13 17.28 -5.82
CA MET A 6 11.88 16.57 -6.15
C MET A 6 12.14 15.16 -6.68
N MET A 7 13.15 14.97 -7.53
CA MET A 7 13.54 13.64 -8.02
C MET A 7 14.04 12.74 -6.89
N VAL A 8 14.92 13.25 -6.04
CA VAL A 8 15.45 12.49 -4.89
C VAL A 8 14.33 12.10 -3.94
N GLY A 9 13.41 13.03 -3.65
CA GLY A 9 12.23 12.74 -2.82
C GLY A 9 11.32 11.67 -3.43
N ALA A 10 11.06 11.72 -4.74
CA ALA A 10 10.25 10.72 -5.42
C ALA A 10 10.90 9.32 -5.44
N ILE A 11 12.22 9.25 -5.64
CA ILE A 11 12.98 8.00 -5.59
C ILE A 11 12.95 7.42 -4.18
N ALA A 12 13.21 8.24 -3.16
CA ALA A 12 13.17 7.79 -1.76
C ALA A 12 11.78 7.28 -1.36
N LEU A 13 10.72 8.01 -1.74
CA LEU A 13 9.33 7.60 -1.52
C LEU A 13 9.00 6.30 -2.26
N SER A 14 9.46 6.11 -3.50
CA SER A 14 9.18 4.88 -4.25
C SER A 14 9.88 3.66 -3.66
N ILE A 15 11.12 3.80 -3.20
CA ILE A 15 11.86 2.73 -2.52
C ILE A 15 11.17 2.36 -1.21
N ALA A 16 10.78 3.36 -0.41
CA ALA A 16 10.10 3.12 0.86
C ALA A 16 8.73 2.45 0.66
N ALA A 17 7.91 2.95 -0.27
CA ALA A 17 6.60 2.39 -0.55
C ALA A 17 6.68 0.95 -1.06
N ASN A 18 7.58 0.65 -2.01
CA ASN A 18 7.74 -0.71 -2.50
C ASN A 18 8.25 -1.67 -1.42
N SER A 19 9.14 -1.20 -0.53
CA SER A 19 9.65 -2.02 0.58
C SER A 19 8.54 -2.34 1.59
N TYR A 20 7.68 -1.35 1.88
CA TYR A 20 6.52 -1.53 2.76
C TYR A 20 5.48 -2.48 2.16
N GLU A 21 5.11 -2.28 0.89
CA GLU A 21 4.22 -3.19 0.14
C GLU A 21 4.75 -4.63 0.15
N LEU A 22 6.07 -4.81 -0.03
CA LEU A 22 6.70 -6.12 0.06
C LEU A 22 6.50 -6.74 1.44
N LEU A 23 6.78 -6.01 2.52
CA LEU A 23 6.65 -6.52 3.89
C LEU A 23 5.19 -6.84 4.25
N CYS A 24 4.26 -6.00 3.84
CA CYS A 24 2.83 -6.15 4.13
C CYS A 24 2.18 -7.30 3.35
N THR A 25 2.66 -7.60 2.15
CA THR A 25 2.13 -8.72 1.32
C THR A 25 2.91 -10.02 1.51
N ALA A 26 4.21 -9.97 1.83
CA ALA A 26 5.06 -11.16 1.99
C ALA A 26 4.82 -11.94 3.29
N GLY A 27 4.12 -11.37 4.27
CA GLY A 27 3.79 -12.07 5.52
C GLY A 27 2.96 -13.35 5.28
N PHE A 28 1.96 -13.26 4.40
CA PHE A 28 1.07 -14.38 4.09
C PHE A 28 1.78 -15.58 3.42
N PRO A 29 2.59 -15.39 2.35
CA PRO A 29 3.36 -16.48 1.75
C PRO A 29 4.46 -17.03 2.67
N MET A 30 5.03 -16.23 3.58
CA MET A 30 5.98 -16.74 4.59
C MET A 30 5.32 -17.72 5.56
N VAL A 31 4.12 -17.42 6.05
CA VAL A 31 3.37 -18.34 6.92
C VAL A 31 2.97 -19.61 6.17
N PHE A 32 2.52 -19.47 4.92
CA PHE A 32 2.11 -20.61 4.09
C PHE A 32 3.27 -21.55 3.76
N THR A 33 4.41 -21.02 3.32
CA THR A 33 5.61 -21.82 3.04
C THR A 33 6.14 -22.50 4.31
N ARG A 34 6.11 -21.81 5.45
CA ARG A 34 6.46 -22.39 6.76
C ARG A 34 5.52 -23.53 7.16
N ALA A 35 4.22 -23.40 6.91
CA ALA A 35 3.27 -24.49 7.18
C ALA A 35 3.56 -25.71 6.28
N LEU A 36 3.92 -25.48 5.02
CA LEU A 36 4.20 -26.54 4.05
C LEU A 36 5.50 -27.30 4.36
N THR A 37 6.54 -26.60 4.83
CA THR A 37 7.81 -27.23 5.24
C THR A 37 7.70 -28.05 6.52
N LEU A 38 6.82 -27.66 7.45
CA LEU A 38 6.54 -28.43 8.67
C LEU A 38 5.80 -29.75 8.43
N ASN A 39 5.15 -29.91 7.27
CA ASN A 39 4.38 -31.11 6.93
C ASN A 39 5.19 -32.16 6.12
N ASP A 40 6.49 -31.92 5.86
CA ASP A 40 7.40 -32.85 5.15
C ASP A 40 6.78 -33.49 3.88
N LEU A 41 6.19 -32.64 3.02
CA LEU A 41 5.52 -33.11 1.80
C LEU A 41 6.52 -33.54 0.72
N PRO A 42 6.17 -34.53 -0.12
CA PRO A 42 6.94 -34.84 -1.32
C PRO A 42 7.03 -33.60 -2.24
N THR A 43 8.19 -33.42 -2.87
CA THR A 43 8.54 -32.23 -3.68
C THR A 43 7.50 -31.88 -4.74
N SER A 44 6.85 -32.87 -5.35
CA SER A 44 5.78 -32.65 -6.34
C SER A 44 4.54 -31.96 -5.75
N SER A 45 4.10 -32.38 -4.56
CA SER A 45 2.93 -31.79 -3.89
C SER A 45 3.25 -30.39 -3.36
N TYR A 46 4.48 -30.18 -2.87
CA TYR A 46 4.96 -28.87 -2.43
C TYR A 46 4.83 -27.80 -3.52
N TYR A 47 5.33 -28.08 -4.74
CA TYR A 47 5.22 -27.13 -5.86
C TYR A 47 3.77 -26.96 -6.35
N LEU A 48 2.96 -28.01 -6.32
CA LEU A 48 1.54 -27.93 -6.70
C LEU A 48 0.77 -26.96 -5.79
N TYR A 49 0.96 -27.07 -4.47
CA TYR A 49 0.32 -26.18 -3.49
C TYR A 49 0.81 -24.73 -3.63
N LEU A 50 2.09 -24.50 -3.95
CA LEU A 50 2.63 -23.17 -4.22
C LEU A 50 2.02 -22.53 -5.47
N VAL A 51 1.85 -23.29 -6.55
CA VAL A 51 1.20 -22.80 -7.78
C VAL A 51 -0.28 -22.50 -7.50
N LEU A 52 -0.98 -23.40 -6.79
CA LEU A 52 -2.38 -23.19 -6.42
C LEU A 52 -2.56 -21.90 -5.59
N TYR A 53 -1.69 -21.68 -4.60
CA TYR A 53 -1.67 -20.46 -3.80
C TYR A 53 -1.50 -19.20 -4.68
N ASN A 54 -0.54 -19.22 -5.61
CA ASN A 54 -0.31 -18.09 -6.52
C ASN A 54 -1.52 -17.81 -7.41
N VAL A 55 -2.15 -18.85 -7.97
CA VAL A 55 -3.36 -18.69 -8.80
C VAL A 55 -4.47 -18.01 -8.01
N ILE A 56 -4.73 -18.46 -6.77
CA ILE A 56 -5.74 -17.87 -5.90
C ILE A 56 -5.40 -16.41 -5.57
N TYR A 57 -4.12 -16.08 -5.37
CA TYR A 57 -3.68 -14.73 -5.04
C TYR A 57 -3.77 -13.75 -6.23
N VAL A 58 -3.54 -14.23 -7.45
CA VAL A 58 -3.58 -13.41 -8.67
C VAL A 58 -5.01 -13.05 -9.08
N ILE A 59 -6.00 -13.92 -8.85
CA ILE A 59 -7.40 -13.68 -9.21
C ILE A 59 -7.96 -12.36 -8.66
N PRO A 60 -7.92 -12.07 -7.34
CA PRO A 60 -8.44 -10.81 -6.80
C PRO A 60 -7.63 -9.61 -7.27
N LEU A 61 -6.31 -9.75 -7.44
CA LEU A 61 -5.46 -8.68 -7.96
C LEU A 61 -5.85 -8.30 -9.40
N LEU A 62 -6.06 -9.30 -10.27
CA LEU A 62 -6.55 -9.10 -11.63
C LEU A 62 -7.93 -8.46 -11.65
N LEU A 63 -8.83 -8.86 -10.74
CA LEU A 63 -10.16 -8.26 -10.63
C LEU A 63 -10.07 -6.78 -10.30
N ILE A 64 -9.27 -6.41 -9.29
CA ILE A 64 -9.09 -5.00 -8.90
C ILE A 64 -8.52 -4.20 -10.06
N VAL A 65 -7.44 -4.68 -10.68
CA VAL A 65 -6.82 -4.00 -11.84
C VAL A 65 -7.81 -3.88 -13.00
N GLY A 66 -8.58 -4.92 -13.29
CA GLY A 66 -9.60 -4.92 -14.34
C GLY A 66 -10.68 -3.87 -14.10
N VAL A 67 -11.20 -3.79 -12.87
CA VAL A 67 -12.18 -2.75 -12.48
C VAL A 67 -11.58 -1.35 -12.61
N PHE A 68 -10.34 -1.15 -12.16
CA PHE A 68 -9.64 0.13 -12.29
C PHE A 68 -9.45 0.54 -13.75
N VAL A 69 -8.98 -0.37 -14.61
CA VAL A 69 -8.78 -0.09 -16.04
C VAL A 69 -10.11 0.26 -16.72
N ALA A 70 -11.18 -0.48 -16.42
CA ALA A 70 -12.52 -0.19 -16.96
C ALA A 70 -13.08 1.15 -16.47
N THR A 71 -12.86 1.48 -15.19
CA THR A 71 -13.40 2.70 -14.56
C THR A 71 -12.61 3.95 -14.95
N LEU A 72 -11.27 3.91 -14.91
CA LEU A 72 -10.41 5.05 -15.24
C LEU A 72 -10.25 5.26 -16.76
N GLY A 73 -10.49 4.23 -17.58
CA GLY A 73 -10.51 4.38 -19.05
C GLY A 73 -11.63 5.31 -19.54
N SER A 74 -12.71 5.45 -18.77
CA SER A 74 -13.86 6.32 -19.08
C SER A 74 -13.94 7.58 -18.20
N ARG A 75 -13.43 7.54 -16.96
CA ARG A 75 -13.32 8.69 -16.07
C ARG A 75 -11.86 9.05 -15.82
N LYS A 76 -11.34 10.06 -16.52
CA LYS A 76 -10.07 10.67 -16.15
C LYS A 76 -10.23 11.26 -14.75
N LEU A 77 -9.40 10.83 -13.80
CA LEU A 77 -9.32 11.41 -12.46
C LEU A 77 -9.17 12.93 -12.60
N SER A 78 -10.06 13.69 -11.96
CA SER A 78 -9.93 15.15 -11.93
C SER A 78 -8.60 15.53 -11.26
N GLU A 79 -7.93 16.60 -11.71
CA GLU A 79 -6.69 17.09 -11.06
C GLU A 79 -6.87 17.27 -9.54
N ARG A 80 -8.08 17.64 -9.12
CA ARG A 80 -8.43 17.81 -7.72
C ARG A 80 -8.48 16.48 -6.96
N GLU A 81 -9.08 15.45 -7.55
CA GLU A 81 -9.12 14.09 -6.97
C GLU A 81 -7.73 13.47 -6.92
N GLY A 82 -6.94 13.60 -8.00
CA GLY A 82 -5.56 13.13 -8.04
C GLY A 82 -4.67 13.80 -6.99
N ARG A 83 -4.85 15.12 -6.75
CA ARG A 83 -4.12 15.84 -5.70
C ARG A 83 -4.49 15.34 -4.30
N VAL A 84 -5.77 15.08 -4.03
CA VAL A 84 -6.22 14.54 -2.74
C VAL A 84 -5.68 13.13 -2.53
N LEU A 85 -5.72 12.28 -3.56
CA LEU A 85 -5.21 10.91 -3.49
C LEU A 85 -3.69 10.89 -3.24
N LYS A 86 -2.95 11.84 -3.83
CA LYS A 86 -1.52 12.03 -3.59
C LYS A 86 -1.21 12.49 -2.17
N LEU A 87 -1.99 13.41 -1.62
CA LEU A 87 -1.86 13.86 -0.23
C LEU A 87 -2.11 12.71 0.75
N LEU A 88 -3.19 11.96 0.54
CA LEU A 88 -3.56 10.81 1.37
C LEU A 88 -2.50 9.72 1.36
N SER A 89 -1.99 9.35 0.18
CA SER A 89 -0.92 8.36 0.05
C SER A 89 0.36 8.79 0.77
N GLY A 90 0.77 10.06 0.64
CA GLY A 90 1.94 10.59 1.34
C GLY A 90 1.77 10.60 2.86
N LEU A 91 0.57 10.93 3.35
CA LEU A 91 0.27 10.96 4.77
C LEU A 91 0.27 9.56 5.39
N MET A 92 -0.31 8.57 4.70
CA MET A 92 -0.24 7.17 5.12
C MET A 92 1.21 6.69 5.23
N MET A 93 2.04 6.98 4.23
CA MET A 93 3.46 6.59 4.24
C MET A 93 4.23 7.28 5.37
N PHE A 94 3.89 8.53 5.69
CA PHE A 94 4.50 9.25 6.80
C PHE A 94 4.11 8.63 8.16
N GLU A 95 2.83 8.38 8.40
CA GLU A 95 2.35 7.79 9.65
C GLU A 95 2.93 6.39 9.88
N LEU A 96 2.98 5.57 8.82
CA LEU A 96 3.59 4.24 8.88
C LEU A 96 5.10 4.30 9.18
N GLY A 97 5.82 5.24 8.55
CA GLY A 97 7.23 5.48 8.85
C GLY A 97 7.46 5.88 10.30
N VAL A 98 6.61 6.74 10.86
CA VAL A 98 6.65 7.13 12.28
C VAL A 98 6.44 5.91 13.17
N VAL A 99 5.40 5.10 12.92
CA VAL A 99 5.13 3.90 13.73
C VAL A 99 6.30 2.90 13.67
N LEU A 100 6.90 2.69 12.51
CA LEU A 100 8.04 1.79 12.35
C LEU A 100 9.27 2.23 13.17
N VAL A 101 9.52 3.54 13.30
CA VAL A 101 10.66 4.08 14.06
C VAL A 101 10.44 3.96 15.58
N PHE A 102 9.22 4.24 16.06
CA PHE A 102 8.96 4.28 17.50
C PHE A 102 8.49 2.95 18.10
N ALA A 103 7.68 2.17 17.37
CA ALA A 103 7.08 0.94 17.88
C ALA A 103 6.62 0.01 16.74
N PRO A 104 7.54 -0.73 16.09
CA PRO A 104 7.18 -1.63 14.99
C PRO A 104 6.23 -2.76 15.44
N ALA A 105 6.26 -3.14 16.72
CA ALA A 105 5.36 -4.15 17.28
C ALA A 105 3.88 -3.70 17.29
N ALA A 106 3.60 -2.40 17.23
CA ALA A 106 2.24 -1.87 17.23
C ALA A 106 1.46 -2.21 15.94
N LEU A 107 2.16 -2.44 14.82
CA LEU A 107 1.55 -2.79 13.53
C LEU A 107 0.90 -4.18 13.51
N ASN A 108 1.25 -5.05 14.46
CA ASN A 108 0.65 -6.39 14.56
C ASN A 108 -0.84 -6.31 14.95
N ASN A 109 -1.25 -5.25 15.64
CA ASN A 109 -2.64 -5.07 16.03
C ASN A 109 -3.46 -4.45 14.89
N VAL A 110 -4.52 -5.16 14.48
CA VAL A 110 -5.52 -4.69 13.51
C VAL A 110 -6.08 -3.32 13.89
N MET A 111 -6.27 -3.06 15.20
CA MET A 111 -6.73 -1.77 15.70
C MET A 111 -5.80 -0.62 15.33
N THR A 112 -4.47 -0.82 15.39
CA THR A 112 -3.49 0.20 15.01
C THR A 112 -3.61 0.54 13.53
N ALA A 113 -3.77 -0.46 12.67
CA ALA A 113 -3.94 -0.25 11.23
C ALA A 113 -5.21 0.56 10.93
N ILE A 114 -6.32 0.25 11.60
CA ILE A 114 -7.58 1.01 11.46
C ILE A 114 -7.41 2.45 11.95
N VAL A 115 -6.78 2.66 13.11
CA VAL A 115 -6.55 3.99 13.67
C VAL A 115 -5.71 4.85 12.72
N LEU A 116 -4.61 4.31 12.19
CA LEU A 116 -3.78 5.02 11.19
C LEU A 116 -4.61 5.40 9.96
N LEU A 117 -5.40 4.46 9.44
CA LEU A 117 -6.21 4.72 8.25
C LEU A 117 -7.24 5.84 8.50
N VAL A 118 -7.91 5.80 9.65
CA VAL A 118 -8.88 6.81 10.06
C VAL A 118 -8.22 8.17 10.30
N VAL A 119 -7.07 8.21 10.98
CA VAL A 119 -6.33 9.46 11.24
C VAL A 119 -5.88 10.10 9.93
N ALA A 120 -5.27 9.34 9.02
CA ALA A 120 -4.86 9.86 7.73
C ALA A 120 -6.05 10.36 6.89
N LEU A 121 -7.20 9.67 6.93
CA LEU A 121 -8.43 10.15 6.28
C LEU A 121 -8.93 11.44 6.91
N LEU A 122 -9.02 11.52 8.23
CA LEU A 122 -9.48 12.71 8.95
C LEU A 122 -8.56 13.91 8.69
N LEU A 123 -7.24 13.72 8.77
CA LEU A 123 -6.25 14.75 8.47
C LEU A 123 -6.35 15.19 7.02
N THR A 124 -6.50 14.28 6.06
CA THR A 124 -6.73 14.62 4.65
C THR A 124 -8.03 15.42 4.49
N LEU A 125 -9.11 15.04 5.18
CA LEU A 125 -10.41 15.73 5.14
C LEU A 125 -10.33 17.12 5.77
N VAL A 126 -9.65 17.25 6.91
CA VAL A 126 -9.42 18.53 7.61
C VAL A 126 -8.55 19.44 6.74
N LEU A 127 -7.45 18.95 6.18
CA LEU A 127 -6.57 19.76 5.32
C LEU A 127 -7.25 20.16 4.01
N THR A 128 -8.15 19.33 3.46
CA THR A 128 -8.90 19.68 2.25
C THR A 128 -10.12 20.56 2.52
N ARG A 129 -10.67 20.56 3.73
CA ARG A 129 -11.79 21.42 4.15
C ARG A 129 -11.35 22.77 4.72
N PHE A 130 -10.26 22.80 5.48
CA PHE A 130 -9.72 24.00 6.14
C PHE A 130 -8.48 24.56 5.47
N GLY A 131 -7.83 23.81 4.56
CA GLY A 131 -6.72 24.34 3.79
C GLY A 131 -7.18 25.53 2.95
N PRO A 132 -6.40 26.63 2.89
CA PRO A 132 -6.71 27.74 2.00
C PRO A 132 -6.89 27.17 0.61
N LYS A 133 -7.88 27.66 -0.15
CA LYS A 133 -8.03 27.35 -1.57
C LYS A 133 -6.65 27.58 -2.20
N THR A 134 -5.90 26.51 -2.42
CA THR A 134 -4.64 26.56 -3.15
C THR A 134 -5.07 26.72 -4.59
N SER A 135 -5.31 27.99 -4.93
CA SER A 135 -5.53 28.52 -6.25
C SER A 135 -4.46 27.95 -7.16
N THR A 136 -4.82 26.95 -7.93
CA THR A 136 -4.13 26.60 -9.17
C THR A 136 -4.33 27.77 -10.13
N ALA A 137 -3.32 28.63 -10.18
CA ALA A 137 -2.92 29.25 -11.43
C ALA A 137 -2.00 28.26 -12.17
#